data_AF-A0A7K2ED16-F1
#
_entry.id   AF-A0A7K2ED16-F1
#
_cell.length_a   1.000
_cell.length_b   1.000
_cell.length_c   1.000
_cell.angle_alpha   90.00
_cell.angle_beta   90.00
_cell.angle_gamma   90.00
#
_symmetry.space_group_name_H-M   'P 1'
#
loop_
_entity.id
_entity.type
_entity.pdbx_description
1 polymer ?
#
loop_
_entity_poly.entity_id
_entity_poly.type
_entity_poly.pdbx_seq_one_letter_code
_entity_poly.pdbx_strand_id
1 'polypeptide(L)'
;MHIGGDLLIVELGAVMLGLAVVARVARRIGIPALPLYLLVGLALGEGGLVELPASAEFIEAGAEIGVILMLLMLGLEFSPHELVVNVRRSTLAGFVDLVLNAAPGIVAGLLLGFDPIVTVLLGGVTYISSSGIVAKLVADLDRIGNHETSVV
;
A
#
# COMPACT_ATOMS: atom_id res chain seq x y z
N MET A 1 -19.35 5.99 -33.55
CA MET A 1 -18.56 5.14 -32.64
C MET A 1 -17.72 6.06 -31.75
N HIS A 2 -18.30 6.57 -30.65
CA HIS A 2 -17.63 7.51 -29.71
C HIS A 2 -18.04 7.29 -28.23
N ILE A 3 -18.90 6.31 -27.95
CA ILE A 3 -19.52 6.16 -26.62
C ILE A 3 -18.53 5.63 -25.56
N GLY A 4 -17.45 4.96 -25.97
CA GLY A 4 -16.44 4.44 -25.03
C GLY A 4 -15.53 5.50 -24.41
N GLY A 5 -15.18 6.55 -25.17
CA GLY A 5 -14.27 7.60 -24.67
C GLY A 5 -14.93 8.53 -23.65
N ASP A 6 -16.19 8.91 -23.91
CA ASP A 6 -16.94 9.81 -23.03
C ASP A 6 -17.22 9.16 -21.66
N LEU A 7 -17.56 7.86 -21.67
CA LEU A 7 -17.78 7.09 -20.44
C LEU A 7 -16.51 6.98 -19.59
N LEU A 8 -15.36 6.70 -20.22
CA LEU A 8 -14.07 6.63 -19.53
C LEU A 8 -13.75 7.93 -18.77
N ILE A 9 -13.94 9.09 -19.42
CA ILE A 9 -13.64 10.39 -18.79
C ILE A 9 -14.58 10.64 -17.61
N VAL A 10 -15.86 10.28 -17.73
CA VAL A 10 -16.84 10.43 -16.65
C VAL A 10 -16.52 9.51 -15.48
N GLU A 11 -16.22 8.23 -15.73
CA GLU A 11 -15.82 7.27 -14.69
C GLU A 11 -14.56 7.74 -13.97
N LEU A 12 -13.52 8.12 -14.72
CA LEU A 12 -12.27 8.60 -14.15
C LEU A 12 -12.47 9.88 -13.32
N GLY A 13 -13.28 10.81 -13.83
CA GLY A 13 -13.64 12.03 -13.11
C GLY A 13 -14.39 11.73 -11.81
N ALA A 14 -15.33 10.77 -11.83
CA ALA A 14 -16.07 10.33 -10.65
C ALA A 14 -15.14 9.67 -9.61
N VAL A 15 -14.22 8.79 -10.05
CA VAL A 15 -13.22 8.15 -9.17
C VAL A 15 -12.31 9.19 -8.54
N MET A 16 -11.72 10.09 -9.35
CA MET A 16 -10.85 11.17 -8.87
C MET A 16 -11.55 12.05 -7.83
N LEU A 17 -12.81 12.43 -8.10
CA LEU A 17 -13.61 13.24 -7.18
C LEU A 17 -13.94 12.48 -5.89
N GLY A 18 -14.34 11.21 -6.01
CA GLY A 18 -14.63 10.34 -4.87
C GLY A 18 -13.41 10.16 -3.96
N LEU A 19 -12.25 9.83 -4.53
CA LEU A 19 -10.99 9.72 -3.80
C LEU A 19 -10.60 11.06 -3.15
N ALA A 20 -10.77 12.18 -3.83
CA ALA A 20 -10.48 13.51 -3.25
C ALA A 20 -11.37 13.82 -2.03
N VAL A 21 -12.66 13.48 -2.09
CA VAL A 21 -13.59 13.62 -0.96
C VAL A 21 -13.18 12.72 0.19
N VAL A 22 -12.88 11.45 -0.08
CA VAL A 22 -12.41 10.49 0.93
C VAL A 22 -11.13 10.98 1.59
N ALA A 23 -10.16 11.47 0.81
CA ALA A 23 -8.92 12.04 1.32
C ALA A 23 -9.17 13.26 2.23
N ARG A 24 -10.09 14.14 1.82
CA ARG A 24 -10.50 15.32 2.59
C ARG A 24 -11.07 14.92 3.94
N VAL A 25 -11.90 13.88 3.97
CA VAL A 25 -12.52 13.34 5.19
C VAL A 25 -11.45 12.67 6.07
N ALA A 26 -10.59 11.80 5.51
CA ALA A 26 -9.49 11.15 6.23
C ALA A 26 -8.61 12.18 6.97
N ARG A 27 -8.20 13.25 6.26
CA ARG A 27 -7.41 14.33 6.86
C ARG A 27 -8.16 15.08 7.97
N ARG A 28 -9.49 15.23 7.85
CA ARG A 28 -10.31 15.88 8.89
C ARG A 28 -10.38 15.06 10.18
N ILE A 29 -10.40 13.74 10.07
CA ILE A 29 -10.47 12.81 11.21
C ILE A 29 -9.08 12.37 11.69
N GLY A 30 -8.00 12.83 11.05
CA GLY A 30 -6.63 12.55 11.46
C GLY A 30 -6.14 11.14 11.14
N ILE A 31 -6.71 10.47 10.13
CA ILE A 31 -6.27 9.13 9.70
C ILE A 31 -5.63 9.17 8.31
N PRO A 32 -4.71 8.25 7.98
CA PRO A 32 -4.20 8.09 6.63
C PRO A 32 -5.33 7.79 5.64
N ALA A 33 -5.26 8.36 4.43
CA ALA A 33 -6.29 8.15 3.41
C ALA A 33 -6.20 6.77 2.75
N LEU A 34 -5.00 6.15 2.76
CA LEU A 34 -4.72 4.91 2.05
C LEU A 34 -5.67 3.74 2.39
N PRO A 35 -5.96 3.41 3.66
CA PRO A 35 -6.93 2.36 3.99
C PRO A 35 -8.32 2.63 3.41
N LEU A 36 -8.74 3.89 3.35
CA LEU A 36 -10.02 4.26 2.76
C LEU A 36 -9.99 4.11 1.23
N TYR A 37 -8.87 4.42 0.58
CA TYR A 37 -8.72 4.19 -0.86
C TYR A 37 -8.81 2.70 -1.20
N LEU A 38 -8.25 1.82 -0.36
CA LEU A 38 -8.38 0.36 -0.56
C LEU A 38 -9.85 -0.08 -0.46
N LEU A 39 -10.62 0.45 0.49
CA LEU A 39 -12.05 0.15 0.61
C LEU A 39 -12.84 0.67 -0.59
N VAL A 40 -12.50 1.85 -1.10
CA VAL A 40 -13.10 2.40 -2.32
C VAL A 40 -12.74 1.53 -3.52
N GLY A 41 -11.48 1.14 -3.68
CA GLY A 41 -11.03 0.24 -4.75
C GLY A 41 -11.72 -1.13 -4.69
N LEU A 42 -11.89 -1.69 -3.50
CA LEU A 42 -12.65 -2.94 -3.30
C LEU A 42 -14.13 -2.77 -3.67
N ALA A 43 -14.74 -1.63 -3.33
CA ALA A 43 -16.13 -1.35 -3.68
C ALA A 43 -16.33 -1.07 -5.17
N LEU A 44 -15.30 -0.57 -5.86
CA LEU A 44 -15.35 -0.19 -7.27
C LEU A 44 -14.75 -1.23 -8.25
N GLY A 45 -14.06 -2.24 -7.72
CA GLY A 45 -13.44 -3.31 -8.48
C GLY A 45 -14.43 -4.35 -9.00
N GLU A 46 -13.93 -5.32 -9.75
CA GLU A 46 -14.73 -6.44 -10.28
C GLU A 46 -15.42 -7.22 -9.14
N GLY A 47 -16.73 -7.44 -9.25
CA GLY A 47 -17.54 -8.07 -8.19
C GLY A 47 -17.83 -7.16 -6.99
N GLY A 48 -17.49 -5.87 -7.08
CA GLY A 48 -17.75 -4.85 -6.07
C GLY A 48 -19.21 -4.34 -6.07
N LEU A 49 -19.42 -3.21 -5.40
CA LEU A 49 -20.73 -2.55 -5.34
C LEU A 49 -21.08 -1.83 -6.65
N VAL A 50 -20.09 -1.22 -7.29
CA VAL A 50 -20.24 -0.46 -8.54
C VAL A 50 -19.03 -0.74 -9.42
N GLU A 51 -19.19 -1.52 -10.49
CA GLU A 51 -18.09 -1.86 -11.38
C GLU A 51 -17.79 -0.72 -12.38
N LEU A 52 -16.50 -0.48 -12.63
CA LEU A 52 -16.00 0.55 -13.54
C LEU A 52 -15.16 -0.05 -14.68
N PRO A 53 -15.78 -0.76 -15.64
CA PRO A 53 -15.06 -1.53 -16.65
C PRO A 53 -14.33 -0.65 -17.67
N ALA A 54 -14.80 0.58 -17.93
CA ALA A 54 -14.20 1.43 -18.95
C ALA A 54 -12.91 2.11 -18.46
N SER A 55 -12.76 2.30 -17.16
CA SER A 55 -11.61 2.98 -16.55
C SER A 55 -10.57 2.05 -15.92
N ALA A 56 -10.86 0.75 -15.78
CA ALA A 56 -9.99 -0.22 -15.12
C ALA A 56 -8.55 -0.24 -15.68
N GLU A 57 -8.37 -0.45 -16.99
CA GLU A 57 -7.04 -0.52 -17.63
C GLU A 57 -6.26 0.79 -17.48
N PHE A 58 -6.96 1.94 -17.55
CA PHE A 58 -6.35 3.25 -17.37
C PHE A 58 -5.91 3.48 -15.92
N ILE A 59 -6.74 3.10 -14.95
CA ILE A 59 -6.45 3.21 -13.51
C ILE A 59 -5.26 2.31 -13.15
N GLU A 60 -5.19 1.09 -13.69
CA GLU A 60 -4.08 0.16 -13.47
C GLU A 60 -2.75 0.74 -13.96
N ALA A 61 -2.69 1.17 -15.22
CA ALA A 61 -1.49 1.81 -15.77
C ALA A 61 -1.10 3.09 -15.00
N GLY A 62 -2.10 3.90 -14.62
CA GLY A 62 -1.89 5.10 -13.80
C GLY A 62 -1.36 4.79 -12.41
N ALA A 63 -1.81 3.70 -11.78
CA ALA A 63 -1.37 3.25 -10.47
C ALA A 63 0.08 2.76 -10.51
N GLU A 64 0.47 1.98 -11.53
CA GLU A 64 1.87 1.55 -11.71
C GLU A 64 2.81 2.75 -11.84
N ILE A 65 2.46 3.72 -12.70
CA ILE A 65 3.22 4.97 -12.85
C ILE A 65 3.27 5.74 -11.52
N GLY A 66 2.14 5.84 -10.82
CA GLY A 66 2.05 6.52 -9.53
C GLY A 66 2.99 5.92 -8.48
N VAL A 67 3.07 4.58 -8.41
CA VAL A 67 3.99 3.87 -7.49
C VAL A 67 5.45 4.14 -7.88
N ILE A 68 5.80 4.10 -9.16
CA ILE A 68 7.16 4.40 -9.63
C ILE A 68 7.56 5.82 -9.25
N LEU A 69 6.69 6.81 -9.51
CA LEU A 69 6.96 8.22 -9.18
C LEU A 69 7.03 8.46 -7.68
N MET A 70 6.20 7.77 -6.89
CA MET A 70 6.24 7.84 -5.43
C MET A 70 7.58 7.31 -4.89
N LEU A 71 8.02 6.13 -5.35
CA LEU A 71 9.30 5.55 -4.95
C LEU A 71 10.49 6.41 -5.40
N LEU A 72 10.40 7.04 -6.58
CA LEU A 72 11.39 7.99 -7.05
C LEU A 72 11.46 9.21 -6.12
N MET A 73 10.32 9.82 -5.78
CA MET A 73 10.28 10.99 -4.91
C MET A 73 10.84 10.67 -3.51
N LEU A 74 10.48 9.52 -2.95
CA LEU A 74 11.07 9.03 -1.71
C LEU A 74 12.58 8.86 -1.84
N GLY A 75 13.06 8.26 -2.93
CA GLY A 75 14.50 8.12 -3.19
C GLY A 75 15.25 9.44 -3.31
N LEU A 76 14.59 10.51 -3.74
CA LEU A 76 15.17 11.87 -3.79
C LEU A 76 15.17 12.57 -2.42
N GLU A 77 14.29 12.17 -1.49
CA GLU A 77 14.22 12.69 -0.12
C GLU A 77 15.38 12.15 0.75
N PHE A 78 15.81 10.91 0.52
CA PHE A 78 16.88 10.26 1.29
C PHE A 78 18.27 10.52 0.73
N SER A 79 19.23 10.86 1.59
CA SER A 79 20.64 10.93 1.19
C SER A 79 21.27 9.52 1.10
N PRO A 80 22.20 9.27 0.16
CA PRO A 80 22.90 7.98 0.06
C PRO A 80 23.64 7.59 1.35
N HIS A 81 24.06 8.56 2.14
CA HIS A 81 24.76 8.34 3.41
C HIS A 81 23.82 7.80 4.50
N GLU A 82 22.59 8.31 4.59
CA GLU A 82 21.58 7.84 5.54
C GLU A 82 21.14 6.40 5.24
N LEU A 83 20.98 6.05 3.95
CA LEU A 83 20.63 4.70 3.52
C LEU A 83 21.64 3.66 4.03
N VAL A 84 22.95 3.91 3.87
CA VAL A 84 24.00 2.95 4.26
C VAL A 84 24.07 2.78 5.78
N VAL A 85 23.92 3.86 6.54
CA VAL A 85 23.94 3.81 8.02
C VAL A 85 22.71 3.08 8.55
N ASN A 86 21.52 3.36 8.00
CA ASN A 86 20.26 2.74 8.42
C ASN A 86 20.22 1.24 8.11
N VAL A 87 20.68 0.81 6.93
CA VAL A 87 20.72 -0.62 6.56
C VAL A 87 21.57 -1.43 7.56
N ARG A 88 22.73 -0.90 7.98
CA ARG A 88 23.58 -1.60 8.97
C ARG A 88 22.97 -1.64 10.37
N ARG A 89 22.19 -0.63 10.75
CA ARG A 89 21.51 -0.55 12.05
C ARG A 89 20.22 -1.36 12.10
N SER A 90 19.62 -1.66 10.96
CA SER A 90 18.30 -2.28 10.82
C SER A 90 18.33 -3.82 10.77
N THR A 91 19.50 -4.48 10.84
CA THR A 91 19.59 -5.95 10.75
C THR A 91 18.80 -6.68 11.84
N LEU A 92 18.88 -6.20 13.08
CA LEU A 92 18.08 -6.74 14.19
C LEU A 92 16.60 -6.42 14.01
N ALA A 93 16.27 -5.21 13.56
CA ALA A 93 14.90 -4.79 13.31
C ALA A 93 14.25 -5.64 12.20
N GLY A 94 14.96 -5.91 11.11
CA GLY A 94 14.49 -6.78 10.03
C GLY A 94 14.30 -8.23 10.45
N PHE A 95 15.13 -8.76 11.35
CA PHE A 95 14.91 -10.10 11.89
C PHE A 95 13.68 -10.15 12.80
N VAL A 96 13.49 -9.14 13.65
CA VAL A 96 12.30 -9.03 14.50
C VAL A 96 11.04 -8.88 13.65
N ASP A 97 11.08 -8.04 12.62
CA ASP A 97 10.00 -7.85 11.65
C ASP A 97 9.66 -9.17 10.94
N LEU A 98 10.68 -9.91 10.48
CA LEU A 98 10.50 -11.23 9.87
C LEU A 98 9.75 -12.19 10.80
N VAL A 99 10.21 -12.34 12.04
CA VAL A 99 9.63 -13.31 12.97
C VAL A 99 8.21 -12.89 13.38
N LEU A 100 8.00 -11.61 13.69
CA LEU A 100 6.70 -11.12 14.14
C LEU A 100 5.63 -11.15 13.05
N ASN A 101 6.00 -10.93 11.78
CA ASN A 101 5.05 -11.00 10.66
C ASN A 101 4.83 -12.44 10.16
N ALA A 102 5.87 -13.31 10.19
CA ALA A 102 5.72 -14.71 9.77
C ALA A 102 4.99 -15.58 10.80
N ALA A 103 5.20 -15.33 12.10
CA ALA A 103 4.70 -16.19 13.17
C ALA A 103 3.16 -16.33 13.18
N PRO A 104 2.35 -15.27 13.03
CA PRO A 104 0.89 -15.40 13.00
C PRO A 104 0.40 -16.31 11.87
N GLY A 105 0.99 -16.22 10.68
CA GLY A 105 0.64 -17.08 9.54
C GLY A 105 0.99 -18.55 9.80
N ILE A 106 2.16 -18.81 10.38
CA ILE A 106 2.58 -20.17 10.77
C ILE A 106 1.65 -20.73 11.85
N VAL A 107 1.37 -19.96 12.90
CA VAL A 107 0.48 -20.37 14.00
C VAL A 107 -0.92 -20.66 13.46
N ALA A 108 -1.45 -19.82 12.58
CA ALA A 108 -2.74 -20.04 11.94
C ALA A 108 -2.73 -21.33 11.09
N GLY A 109 -1.70 -21.56 10.28
CA GLY A 109 -1.58 -22.78 9.47
C GLY A 109 -1.55 -24.06 10.32
N LEU A 110 -0.81 -24.03 11.44
CA LEU A 110 -0.78 -25.14 12.39
C LEU A 110 -2.14 -25.37 13.07
N LEU A 111 -2.82 -24.30 13.52
CA LEU A 111 -4.14 -24.39 14.16
C LEU A 111 -5.22 -24.89 13.21
N LEU A 112 -5.12 -24.56 11.92
CA LEU A 112 -6.04 -25.02 10.88
C LEU A 112 -5.72 -26.44 10.38
N GLY A 113 -4.64 -27.06 10.87
CA GLY A 113 -4.22 -28.41 10.49
C GLY A 113 -3.70 -28.51 9.05
N PHE A 114 -3.13 -27.42 8.53
CA PHE A 114 -2.55 -27.41 7.20
C PHE A 114 -1.25 -28.23 7.13
N ASP A 115 -0.94 -28.71 5.93
CA ASP A 115 0.33 -29.37 5.64
C ASP A 115 1.53 -28.44 5.95
N PRO A 116 2.71 -28.97 6.35
CA PRO A 116 3.89 -28.16 6.63
C PRO A 116 4.27 -27.19 5.51
N ILE A 117 4.10 -27.58 4.24
CA ILE A 117 4.40 -26.71 3.09
C ILE A 117 3.44 -25.52 3.08
N VAL A 118 2.13 -25.77 3.23
CA VAL A 118 1.10 -24.73 3.23
C VAL A 118 1.25 -23.80 4.42
N THR A 119 1.62 -24.34 5.58
CA THR A 119 1.87 -23.56 6.80
C THR A 119 3.05 -22.60 6.63
N VAL A 120 4.17 -23.07 6.04
CA VAL A 120 5.33 -22.22 5.75
C VAL A 120 4.99 -21.18 4.69
N LEU A 121 4.22 -21.56 3.65
CA LEU A 121 3.74 -20.62 2.64
C LEU A 121 2.87 -19.52 3.26
N LEU A 122 1.96 -19.87 4.18
CA LEU A 122 1.13 -18.90 4.88
C LEU A 122 1.98 -17.94 5.73
N GLY A 123 3.00 -18.46 6.41
CA GLY A 123 4.01 -17.63 7.08
C GLY A 123 4.74 -16.68 6.13
N GLY A 124 5.07 -17.15 4.92
CA GLY A 124 5.67 -16.32 3.87
C GLY A 124 4.75 -15.21 3.37
N VAL A 125 3.45 -15.50 3.22
CA VAL A 125 2.45 -14.49 2.84
C VAL A 125 2.29 -13.43 3.92
N THR A 126 2.22 -13.83 5.20
CA THR A 126 2.05 -12.87 6.29
C THR A 126 3.34 -12.11 6.61
N TYR A 127 4.51 -12.65 6.26
CA TYR A 127 5.80 -11.99 6.41
C TYR A 127 5.92 -10.70 5.58
N ILE A 128 5.39 -10.69 4.35
CA ILE A 128 5.67 -9.62 3.39
C ILE A 128 5.13 -8.28 3.91
N SER A 129 6.03 -7.34 4.14
CA SER A 129 5.73 -5.94 4.46
C SER A 129 6.05 -5.04 3.25
N SER A 130 5.16 -4.09 2.95
CA SER A 130 5.33 -3.16 1.82
C SER A 130 6.02 -1.88 2.27
N SER A 131 7.34 -1.79 2.05
CA SER A 131 8.14 -0.60 2.39
C SER A 131 7.64 0.68 1.72
N GLY A 132 7.20 0.61 0.47
CA GLY A 132 6.64 1.76 -0.25
C GLY A 132 5.37 2.31 0.38
N ILE A 133 4.48 1.43 0.87
CA ILE A 133 3.27 1.83 1.59
C ILE A 133 3.64 2.43 2.95
N VAL A 134 4.54 1.80 3.70
CA VAL A 134 4.97 2.30 5.01
C VAL A 134 5.62 3.68 4.88
N ALA A 135 6.52 3.85 3.91
CA ALA A 135 7.16 5.14 3.63
C ALA A 135 6.13 6.22 3.27
N LYS A 136 5.14 5.87 2.43
CA LYS A 136 4.03 6.77 2.09
C LYS A 136 3.19 7.15 3.32
N LEU A 137 2.90 6.19 4.21
CA LEU A 137 2.15 6.45 5.44
C LEU A 137 2.93 7.35 6.40
N VAL A 138 4.24 7.13 6.57
CA VAL A 138 5.11 7.98 7.38
C VAL A 138 5.16 9.41 6.82
N ALA A 139 5.23 9.54 5.50
CA ALA A 139 5.16 10.84 4.81
C ALA A 139 3.79 11.51 4.99
N ASP A 140 2.69 10.78 4.80
CA ASP A 140 1.32 11.31 4.94
C ASP A 140 1.00 11.73 6.39
N LEU A 141 1.69 11.15 7.37
CA LEU A 141 1.58 11.50 8.78
C LEU A 141 2.56 12.62 9.21
N ASP A 142 3.37 13.16 8.30
CA ASP A 142 4.39 14.17 8.57
C ASP A 142 5.42 13.72 9.63
N ARG A 143 5.85 12.45 9.53
CA ARG A 143 6.74 11.80 10.52
C ARG A 143 8.12 11.42 9.99
N ILE A 144 8.50 11.79 8.76
CA ILE A 144 9.76 11.35 8.13
C ILE A 144 10.99 11.64 9.00
N GLY A 145 11.02 12.75 9.74
CA GLY A 145 12.15 13.16 10.59
C GLY A 145 12.15 12.63 12.04
N ASN A 146 11.18 11.81 12.44
CA ASN A 146 11.09 11.34 13.82
C ASN A 146 12.04 10.16 14.10
N HIS A 147 12.56 10.09 15.33
CA HIS A 147 13.39 8.97 15.78
C HIS A 147 12.66 7.62 15.74
N GLU A 148 11.33 7.62 15.84
CA GLU A 148 10.50 6.41 15.78
C GLU A 148 10.44 5.77 14.39
N THR A 149 10.71 6.54 13.33
CA THR A 149 10.55 6.12 11.93
C THR A 149 11.88 6.02 11.18
N SER A 150 13.01 6.23 11.86
CA SER A 150 14.35 6.26 11.25
C SER A 150 14.81 4.94 10.62
N VAL A 151 14.01 3.88 10.74
CA VAL A 151 14.30 2.53 10.26
C VAL A 151 13.63 2.23 8.92
N VAL A 152 12.65 3.06 8.53
CA VAL A 152 11.92 2.99 7.26
C VAL A 152 12.62 3.82 6.21
#